data_AF-A0A962GZ19-F1
#
_entry.id   AF-A0A962GZ19-F1
#
_cell.length_a   1.000
_cell.length_b   1.000
_cell.length_c   1.000
_cell.angle_alpha   90.00
_cell.angle_beta   90.00
_cell.angle_gamma   90.00
#
_symmetry.space_group_name_H-M   'P 1'
#
loop_
_entity.id
_entity.type
_entity.pdbx_description
1 polymer ?
#
loop_
_entity_poly.entity_id
_entity_poly.type
_entity_poly.pdbx_seq_one_letter_code
_entity_poly.pdbx_strand_id
1 'polypeptide(L)'
;MMLCGLLAAGSVAACPLSSAEVIRADSFENCARVLSSFQKLGDDLTINSTAPQIVLTRSFSLPAPAQVLAIADGRYYPIDAPAGSVRIRIDGAEDQSSYAITDWGSSAHPVMHGFNVLADARLDAGQHTIELIASAHPTRPGRFSVGSSSALSILVQPLSQITAAALPGESPQINLTTYAPAQGIDVREGDMNRPVLPLLGYSVRNRSGRPVDAITLASGRGYYLCNSGIDNGFGDALLGLFADGLCQSTHSASWSVNDLHPDAELQAGMMLHGVHRLGIGQQRSLSLVGSELAFGSDQAGSPSGAHENGVCWGLGSARMLTASAGAVTGAAVSGPDTACATYTWRCVATTLGQAGCPQAGTDVVIGSAQVQIPLGHDGIVLFNARTRIQAGNDDGFATVILGIKVDGQPVSALGLQQLAVGAGQASRTLSASYLSAPGTATGPLSVGAHTVEAYINVSGNPLRFPSVPSDVSLTWFD
;
A
#
# COMPACT_ATOMS: atom_id res chain seq x y z
N MET A 1 -46.13 -51.77 -21.62
CA MET A 1 -44.98 -51.31 -22.43
C MET A 1 -44.96 -49.78 -22.32
N MET A 2 -43.79 -49.21 -22.03
CA MET A 2 -43.45 -47.78 -21.86
C MET A 2 -43.95 -47.05 -20.60
N LEU A 3 -43.18 -46.16 -19.96
CA LEU A 3 -41.75 -46.08 -19.60
C LEU A 3 -41.69 -44.91 -18.60
N CYS A 4 -41.11 -45.10 -17.42
CA CYS A 4 -40.75 -43.99 -16.51
C CYS A 4 -39.68 -43.12 -17.18
N GLY A 5 -39.91 -41.80 -17.26
CA GLY A 5 -38.89 -40.82 -17.62
C GLY A 5 -38.42 -40.07 -16.38
N LEU A 6 -37.32 -40.52 -15.78
CA LEU A 6 -36.53 -39.72 -14.84
C LEU A 6 -35.92 -38.53 -15.61
N LEU A 7 -36.20 -37.31 -15.16
CA LEU A 7 -35.48 -36.12 -15.58
C LEU A 7 -34.09 -36.14 -14.93
N ALA A 8 -33.07 -36.30 -15.77
CA ALA A 8 -31.67 -36.21 -15.38
C ALA A 8 -31.36 -34.76 -14.97
N ALA A 9 -30.97 -34.57 -13.71
CA ALA A 9 -30.30 -33.36 -13.26
C ALA A 9 -28.97 -33.22 -14.02
N GLY A 10 -28.75 -32.05 -14.61
CA GLY A 10 -27.49 -31.70 -15.26
C GLY A 10 -26.33 -31.83 -14.28
N SER A 11 -25.29 -32.54 -14.70
CA SER A 11 -24.04 -32.70 -13.97
C SER A 11 -23.41 -31.33 -13.68
N VAL A 12 -23.29 -30.99 -12.40
CA VAL A 12 -22.41 -29.94 -11.92
C VAL A 12 -20.99 -30.33 -12.33
N ALA A 13 -20.34 -29.50 -13.13
CA ALA A 13 -18.95 -29.70 -13.53
C ALA A 13 -18.07 -29.81 -12.27
N ALA A 14 -17.41 -30.95 -12.09
CA ALA A 14 -16.52 -31.17 -10.96
C ALA A 14 -15.28 -30.27 -11.09
N CYS A 15 -15.02 -29.44 -10.07
CA CYS A 15 -13.80 -28.65 -9.93
C CYS A 15 -12.58 -29.63 -9.89
N PRO A 16 -11.49 -29.40 -10.67
CA PRO A 16 -10.34 -30.29 -10.68
C PRO A 16 -9.64 -30.30 -9.30
N LEU A 17 -9.46 -31.50 -8.76
CA LEU A 17 -8.83 -31.77 -7.46
C LEU A 17 -7.33 -31.44 -7.51
N SER A 18 -6.83 -30.73 -6.49
CA SER A 18 -5.41 -30.51 -6.25
C SER A 18 -4.73 -31.76 -5.67
N SER A 19 -3.41 -31.86 -5.86
CA SER A 19 -2.56 -32.99 -5.47
C SER A 19 -2.44 -33.19 -3.95
N ALA A 20 -2.14 -34.44 -3.57
CA ALA A 20 -2.25 -35.04 -2.24
C ALA A 20 -1.39 -34.47 -1.09
N GLU A 21 -0.76 -33.30 -1.21
CA GLU A 21 0.00 -32.67 -0.12
C GLU A 21 -0.66 -31.40 0.46
N VAL A 22 -1.81 -30.99 -0.05
CA VAL A 22 -2.64 -29.92 0.55
C VAL A 22 -3.97 -30.54 1.00
N ILE A 23 -3.92 -31.35 2.05
CA ILE A 23 -5.14 -31.80 2.74
C ILE A 23 -5.48 -30.73 3.79
N ARG A 24 -6.29 -29.74 3.39
CA ARG A 24 -7.29 -29.18 4.31
C ARG A 24 -8.62 -29.85 4.01
N ALA A 25 -9.35 -30.13 5.08
CA ALA A 25 -10.66 -30.75 5.01
C ALA A 25 -11.62 -29.90 4.18
N ASP A 26 -12.40 -30.59 3.36
CA ASP A 26 -13.59 -30.14 2.63
C ASP A 26 -13.32 -29.53 1.23
N SER A 27 -13.62 -30.36 0.24
CA SER A 27 -13.43 -30.23 -1.21
C SER A 27 -14.28 -29.14 -1.91
N PHE A 28 -14.41 -27.96 -1.29
CA PHE A 28 -15.13 -26.80 -1.83
C PHE A 28 -14.25 -25.55 -2.06
N GLU A 29 -12.97 -25.58 -1.64
CA GLU A 29 -12.15 -24.36 -1.54
C GLU A 29 -11.76 -23.71 -2.88
N ASN A 30 -11.78 -24.43 -4.01
CA ASN A 30 -11.35 -23.89 -5.31
C ASN A 30 -12.45 -23.16 -6.09
N CYS A 31 -13.73 -23.26 -5.72
CA CYS A 31 -14.79 -22.83 -6.65
C CYS A 31 -15.15 -21.33 -6.54
N ALA A 32 -14.71 -20.58 -5.50
CA ALA A 32 -14.94 -19.13 -5.42
C ALA A 32 -13.71 -18.27 -5.81
N ARG A 33 -12.47 -18.78 -5.72
CA ARG A 33 -11.26 -18.01 -6.07
C ARG A 33 -11.24 -17.52 -7.52
N VAL A 34 -11.85 -18.27 -8.43
CA VAL A 34 -12.04 -17.87 -9.85
C VAL A 34 -12.87 -16.58 -10.02
N LEU A 35 -13.60 -16.15 -8.97
CA LEU A 35 -14.33 -14.89 -8.95
C LEU A 35 -13.44 -13.67 -8.67
N SER A 36 -12.19 -13.91 -8.24
CA SER A 36 -11.17 -12.86 -8.11
C SER A 36 -11.01 -12.08 -9.40
N SER A 37 -10.70 -10.80 -9.30
CA SER A 37 -10.63 -9.92 -10.46
C SER A 37 -9.66 -8.76 -10.27
N PHE A 38 -9.09 -8.30 -11.37
CA PHE A 38 -8.29 -7.10 -11.42
C PHE A 38 -8.76 -6.24 -12.57
N GLN A 39 -9.21 -5.02 -12.26
CA GLN A 39 -9.74 -4.08 -13.23
C GLN A 39 -8.91 -2.80 -13.20
N LYS A 40 -8.62 -2.24 -14.38
CA LYS A 40 -7.96 -0.94 -14.52
C LYS A 40 -8.87 0.06 -15.21
N LEU A 41 -8.81 1.29 -14.77
CA LEU A 41 -9.46 2.42 -15.42
C LEU A 41 -8.74 2.71 -16.74
N GLY A 42 -9.50 2.75 -17.85
CA GLY A 42 -8.93 2.98 -19.19
C GLY A 42 -8.57 4.45 -19.45
N ASP A 43 -9.42 5.37 -19.00
CA ASP A 43 -9.30 6.81 -19.22
C ASP A 43 -9.44 7.58 -17.91
N ASP A 44 -8.96 8.81 -17.84
CA ASP A 44 -9.12 9.64 -16.66
C ASP A 44 -10.62 9.92 -16.39
N LEU A 45 -11.06 9.75 -15.15
CA LEU A 45 -12.43 10.00 -14.72
C LEU A 45 -12.51 11.26 -13.87
N THR A 46 -13.22 12.28 -14.36
CA THR A 46 -13.49 13.50 -13.58
C THR A 46 -14.54 13.26 -12.52
N ILE A 47 -14.21 13.61 -11.28
CA ILE A 47 -15.10 13.63 -10.12
C ILE A 47 -15.48 15.08 -9.83
N ASN A 48 -16.77 15.36 -9.73
CA ASN A 48 -17.31 16.71 -9.68
C ASN A 48 -18.44 16.91 -8.66
N SER A 49 -18.56 15.98 -7.71
CA SER A 49 -19.61 16.00 -6.69
C SER A 49 -19.07 15.51 -5.35
N THR A 50 -19.68 15.99 -4.26
CA THR A 50 -19.50 15.45 -2.92
C THR A 50 -20.25 14.14 -2.71
N ALA A 51 -21.20 13.81 -3.58
CA ALA A 51 -21.82 12.50 -3.62
C ALA A 51 -20.84 11.47 -4.23
N PRO A 52 -20.77 10.24 -3.69
CA PRO A 52 -19.91 9.17 -4.24
C PRO A 52 -20.23 8.86 -5.71
N GLN A 53 -19.19 8.81 -6.53
CA GLN A 53 -19.23 8.32 -7.91
C GLN A 53 -18.46 7.02 -8.01
N ILE A 54 -18.99 6.05 -8.77
CA ILE A 54 -18.32 4.76 -9.00
C ILE A 54 -17.21 4.95 -10.03
N VAL A 55 -16.00 4.53 -9.68
CA VAL A 55 -14.82 4.53 -10.53
C VAL A 55 -14.64 3.16 -11.19
N LEU A 56 -14.68 2.10 -10.40
CA LEU A 56 -14.61 0.70 -10.85
C LEU A 56 -15.61 -0.12 -10.05
N THR A 57 -16.15 -1.18 -10.65
CA THR A 57 -17.16 -2.02 -10.00
C THR A 57 -17.07 -3.47 -10.45
N ARG A 58 -17.32 -4.37 -9.50
CA ARG A 58 -17.43 -5.80 -9.74
C ARG A 58 -18.57 -6.37 -8.91
N SER A 59 -19.53 -6.98 -9.60
CA SER A 59 -20.56 -7.80 -8.95
C SER A 59 -20.33 -9.29 -9.22
N PHE A 60 -20.51 -10.13 -8.20
CA PHE A 60 -20.36 -11.59 -8.33
C PHE A 60 -21.27 -12.30 -7.34
N SER A 61 -21.56 -13.58 -7.63
CA SER A 61 -22.33 -14.43 -6.72
C SER A 61 -21.42 -15.41 -6.00
N LEU A 62 -21.47 -15.41 -4.68
CA LEU A 62 -20.78 -16.39 -3.84
C LEU A 62 -21.66 -17.63 -3.65
N PRO A 63 -21.16 -18.83 -3.98
CA PRO A 63 -21.90 -20.08 -3.76
C PRO A 63 -21.94 -20.49 -2.28
N ALA A 64 -21.03 -19.95 -1.47
CA ALA A 64 -20.89 -20.18 -0.04
C ALA A 64 -20.22 -18.96 0.60
N PRO A 65 -20.31 -18.77 1.93
CA PRO A 65 -19.63 -17.66 2.59
C PRO A 65 -18.11 -17.69 2.35
N ALA A 66 -17.52 -16.55 2.00
CA ALA A 66 -16.10 -16.43 1.66
C ALA A 66 -15.48 -15.14 2.23
N GLN A 67 -14.20 -15.20 2.57
CA GLN A 67 -13.42 -14.00 2.85
C GLN A 67 -13.10 -13.29 1.54
N VAL A 68 -13.21 -11.97 1.51
CA VAL A 68 -12.83 -11.14 0.37
C VAL A 68 -11.89 -10.04 0.85
N LEU A 69 -10.84 -9.80 0.07
CA LEU A 69 -9.92 -8.69 0.21
C LEU A 69 -10.00 -7.84 -1.05
N ALA A 70 -10.13 -6.52 -0.89
CA ALA A 70 -10.10 -5.58 -1.99
C ALA A 70 -9.01 -4.53 -1.74
N ILE A 71 -8.21 -4.26 -2.77
CA ILE A 71 -7.15 -3.26 -2.75
C ILE A 71 -7.31 -2.39 -3.99
N ALA A 72 -7.31 -1.08 -3.79
CA ALA A 72 -7.24 -0.13 -4.88
C ALA A 72 -5.95 0.68 -4.77
N ASP A 73 -5.25 0.82 -5.89
CA ASP A 73 -4.08 1.67 -6.03
C ASP A 73 -4.22 2.48 -7.31
N GLY A 74 -3.65 3.67 -7.35
CA GLY A 74 -3.71 4.51 -8.52
C GLY A 74 -3.23 5.92 -8.28
N ARG A 75 -3.73 6.83 -9.12
CA ARG A 75 -3.37 8.25 -9.07
C ARG A 75 -4.61 9.13 -9.16
N TYR A 76 -4.54 10.28 -8.52
CA TYR A 76 -5.56 11.32 -8.58
C TYR A 76 -4.94 12.70 -8.49
N TYR A 77 -5.60 13.69 -9.08
CA TYR A 77 -5.04 15.04 -9.22
C TYR A 77 -6.13 16.11 -9.31
N PRO A 78 -5.84 17.32 -8.80
CA PRO A 78 -6.81 18.39 -8.76
C PRO A 78 -7.08 18.97 -10.15
N ILE A 79 -8.31 19.45 -10.38
CA ILE A 79 -8.65 20.31 -11.53
C ILE A 79 -8.74 21.77 -11.06
N ASP A 80 -9.39 22.01 -9.92
CA ASP A 80 -9.59 23.35 -9.32
C ASP A 80 -9.21 23.38 -7.81
N ALA A 81 -8.28 22.50 -7.42
CA ALA A 81 -7.73 22.33 -6.07
C ALA A 81 -8.76 22.01 -4.94
N PRO A 82 -9.59 20.95 -5.08
CA PRO A 82 -10.45 20.48 -4.00
C PRO A 82 -9.65 19.72 -2.93
N ALA A 83 -10.33 19.17 -1.92
CA ALA A 83 -9.89 17.91 -1.34
C ALA A 83 -10.65 16.75 -1.99
N GLY A 84 -9.96 15.68 -2.36
CA GLY A 84 -10.53 14.50 -3.02
C GLY A 84 -10.39 13.26 -2.16
N SER A 85 -11.41 12.41 -2.17
CA SER A 85 -11.45 11.16 -1.41
C SER A 85 -11.69 9.96 -2.32
N VAL A 86 -11.02 8.85 -2.01
CA VAL A 86 -11.19 7.55 -2.66
C VAL A 86 -11.33 6.49 -1.57
N ARG A 87 -12.29 5.56 -1.75
CA ARG A 87 -12.58 4.47 -0.81
C ARG A 87 -13.22 3.28 -1.52
N ILE A 88 -13.24 2.13 -0.86
CA ILE A 88 -13.91 0.92 -1.36
C ILE A 88 -15.26 0.78 -0.65
N ARG A 89 -16.28 0.41 -1.41
CA ARG A 89 -17.63 0.13 -0.91
C ARG A 89 -17.96 -1.33 -1.17
N ILE A 90 -18.42 -2.05 -0.15
CA ILE A 90 -18.85 -3.45 -0.24
C ILE A 90 -20.32 -3.51 0.12
N ASP A 91 -21.16 -3.95 -0.82
CA ASP A 91 -22.62 -4.05 -0.66
C ASP A 91 -23.28 -2.74 -0.18
N GLY A 92 -22.72 -1.60 -0.62
CA GLY A 92 -23.19 -0.27 -0.24
C GLY A 92 -22.59 0.29 1.06
N ALA A 93 -21.81 -0.50 1.82
CA ALA A 93 -21.17 -0.09 3.06
C ALA A 93 -19.69 0.27 2.89
N GLU A 94 -19.22 1.27 3.62
CA GLU A 94 -17.84 1.82 3.55
C GLU A 94 -17.02 1.53 4.82
N ASP A 95 -17.65 0.95 5.86
CA ASP A 95 -17.07 0.64 7.17
C ASP A 95 -15.93 -0.39 7.10
N GLN A 96 -15.91 -1.17 6.02
CA GLN A 96 -14.86 -2.17 5.77
C GLN A 96 -13.64 -1.59 5.06
N SER A 97 -13.59 -0.30 4.75
CA SER A 97 -12.53 0.33 3.95
C SER A 97 -11.66 1.28 4.76
N SER A 98 -10.37 1.37 4.42
CA SER A 98 -9.57 2.56 4.70
C SER A 98 -9.92 3.69 3.75
N TYR A 99 -9.62 4.95 4.08
CA TYR A 99 -9.85 6.09 3.19
C TYR A 99 -8.54 6.75 2.77
N ALA A 100 -8.41 7.02 1.47
CA ALA A 100 -7.36 7.90 0.95
C ALA A 100 -7.99 9.26 0.67
N ILE A 101 -7.45 10.32 1.28
CA ILE A 101 -7.91 11.69 1.04
C ILE A 101 -6.69 12.58 0.90
N THR A 102 -6.66 13.40 -0.14
CA THR A 102 -5.65 14.44 -0.35
C THR A 102 -6.32 15.81 -0.39
N ASP A 103 -5.76 16.78 0.33
CA ASP A 103 -6.23 18.16 0.35
C ASP A 103 -5.31 19.08 -0.45
N TRP A 104 -5.53 19.15 -1.76
CA TRP A 104 -4.80 20.06 -2.65
C TRP A 104 -5.07 21.53 -2.35
N GLY A 105 -6.25 21.85 -1.83
CA GLY A 105 -6.61 23.22 -1.47
C GLY A 105 -5.83 23.79 -0.28
N SER A 106 -5.10 22.94 0.45
CA SER A 106 -4.18 23.35 1.53
C SER A 106 -2.76 23.63 1.04
N SER A 107 -2.46 23.28 -0.21
CA SER A 107 -1.13 23.31 -0.81
C SER A 107 -0.85 24.61 -1.56
N ALA A 108 0.35 25.17 -1.40
CA ALA A 108 0.89 26.19 -2.30
C ALA A 108 1.33 25.60 -3.66
N HIS A 109 1.55 24.28 -3.72
CA HIS A 109 2.04 23.56 -4.88
C HIS A 109 1.21 22.28 -5.16
N PRO A 110 -0.10 22.41 -5.48
CA PRO A 110 -0.96 21.25 -5.64
C PRO A 110 -0.52 20.40 -6.83
N VAL A 111 -0.24 19.12 -6.57
CA VAL A 111 0.30 18.16 -7.55
C VAL A 111 -0.48 16.85 -7.57
N MET A 112 -0.20 15.95 -8.51
CA MET A 112 -0.77 14.60 -8.53
C MET A 112 -0.23 13.74 -7.39
N HIS A 113 -1.11 12.95 -6.78
CA HIS A 113 -0.76 11.98 -5.74
C HIS A 113 -1.09 10.55 -6.12
N GLY A 114 -0.35 9.62 -5.52
CA GLY A 114 -0.76 8.23 -5.43
C GLY A 114 -1.86 8.07 -4.38
N PHE A 115 -2.73 7.08 -4.55
CA PHE A 115 -3.64 6.67 -3.49
C PHE A 115 -3.57 5.16 -3.27
N ASN A 116 -3.89 4.74 -2.06
CA ASN A 116 -4.16 3.36 -1.73
C ASN A 116 -5.37 3.23 -0.81
N VAL A 117 -6.20 2.22 -1.07
CA VAL A 117 -7.31 1.84 -0.21
C VAL A 117 -7.29 0.33 0.01
N LEU A 118 -7.54 -0.08 1.26
CA LEU A 118 -7.66 -1.47 1.67
C LEU A 118 -9.06 -1.72 2.22
N ALA A 119 -9.68 -2.83 1.83
CA ALA A 119 -10.91 -3.31 2.45
C ALA A 119 -10.91 -4.83 2.57
N ASP A 120 -11.51 -5.36 3.64
CA ASP A 120 -11.76 -6.79 3.76
C ASP A 120 -13.09 -7.06 4.43
N ALA A 121 -13.74 -8.15 4.02
CA ALA A 121 -15.02 -8.58 4.58
C ALA A 121 -15.17 -10.09 4.46
N ARG A 122 -15.88 -10.70 5.41
CA ARG A 122 -16.45 -12.03 5.23
C ARG A 122 -17.87 -11.88 4.72
N LEU A 123 -18.10 -12.30 3.48
CA LEU A 123 -19.37 -12.21 2.80
C LEU A 123 -20.10 -13.55 2.87
N ASP A 124 -21.42 -13.52 3.00
CA ASP A 124 -22.25 -14.72 2.99
C ASP A 124 -22.40 -15.29 1.57
N ALA A 125 -23.14 -16.39 1.42
CA ALA A 125 -23.57 -16.83 0.09
C ALA A 125 -24.61 -15.85 -0.46
N GLY A 126 -24.53 -15.48 -1.74
CA GLY A 126 -25.45 -14.50 -2.32
C GLY A 126 -24.83 -13.68 -3.43
N GLN A 127 -25.47 -12.56 -3.74
CA GLN A 127 -24.95 -11.57 -4.70
C GLN A 127 -24.29 -10.43 -3.95
N HIS A 128 -23.09 -10.07 -4.41
CA HIS A 128 -22.29 -9.01 -3.80
C HIS A 128 -21.80 -8.04 -4.86
N THR A 129 -21.55 -6.80 -4.44
CA THR A 129 -20.94 -5.76 -5.26
C THR A 129 -19.81 -5.07 -4.50
N ILE A 130 -18.66 -4.96 -5.16
CA ILE A 130 -17.48 -4.25 -4.64
C ILE A 130 -17.15 -3.12 -5.61
N GLU A 131 -17.02 -1.91 -5.08
CA GLU A 131 -16.86 -0.70 -5.86
C GLU A 131 -15.68 0.11 -5.33
N LEU A 132 -14.85 0.60 -6.25
CA LEU A 132 -13.99 1.74 -5.97
C LEU A 132 -14.83 3.00 -6.21
N ILE A 133 -14.97 3.84 -5.20
CA ILE A 133 -15.73 5.09 -5.29
C ILE A 133 -14.85 6.29 -4.98
N ALA A 134 -15.22 7.43 -5.56
CA ALA A 134 -14.55 8.70 -5.36
C ALA A 134 -15.56 9.83 -5.15
N SER A 135 -15.22 10.79 -4.30
CA SER A 135 -16.03 11.99 -4.05
C SER A 135 -15.15 13.17 -3.67
N ALA A 136 -15.59 14.38 -4.02
CA ALA A 136 -15.04 15.61 -3.46
C ALA A 136 -15.32 15.66 -1.95
N HIS A 137 -14.41 16.26 -1.19
CA HIS A 137 -14.58 16.36 0.26
C HIS A 137 -15.73 17.33 0.59
N PRO A 138 -16.64 16.98 1.54
CA PRO A 138 -17.81 17.82 1.83
C PRO A 138 -17.49 19.25 2.26
N THR A 139 -16.39 19.44 3.00
CA THR A 139 -15.97 20.76 3.51
C THR A 139 -15.02 21.51 2.57
N ARG A 140 -14.54 20.86 1.51
CA ARG A 140 -13.64 21.43 0.49
C ARG A 140 -14.04 20.91 -0.89
N PRO A 141 -15.26 21.26 -1.36
CA PRO A 141 -15.78 20.75 -2.61
C PRO A 141 -15.00 21.32 -3.80
N GLY A 142 -15.06 20.61 -4.93
CA GLY A 142 -14.48 21.00 -6.20
C GLY A 142 -14.33 19.76 -7.07
N ARG A 143 -13.43 19.82 -8.06
CA ARG A 143 -13.23 18.79 -9.08
C ARG A 143 -11.80 18.28 -9.06
N PHE A 144 -11.68 16.97 -9.16
CA PHE A 144 -10.41 16.27 -9.34
C PHE A 144 -10.63 15.14 -10.34
N SER A 145 -9.55 14.54 -10.82
CA SER A 145 -9.64 13.34 -11.66
C SER A 145 -9.02 12.16 -10.95
N VAL A 146 -9.63 10.99 -11.11
CA VAL A 146 -8.97 9.70 -10.89
C VAL A 146 -8.33 9.30 -12.21
N GLY A 147 -7.02 9.17 -12.22
CA GLY A 147 -6.26 8.94 -13.45
C GLY A 147 -6.41 7.51 -13.97
N SER A 148 -6.29 7.37 -15.29
CA SER A 148 -6.15 6.09 -15.98
C SER A 148 -5.03 5.25 -15.37
N SER A 149 -5.17 3.93 -15.51
CA SER A 149 -4.34 2.91 -14.86
C SER A 149 -4.45 2.84 -13.34
N SER A 150 -5.34 3.61 -12.71
CA SER A 150 -5.84 3.27 -11.36
C SER A 150 -6.61 1.94 -11.41
N ALA A 151 -6.49 1.11 -10.37
CA ALA A 151 -7.01 -0.25 -10.40
C ALA A 151 -7.75 -0.65 -9.13
N LEU A 152 -8.57 -1.69 -9.27
CA LEU A 152 -9.23 -2.41 -8.18
C LEU A 152 -8.88 -3.89 -8.30
N SER A 153 -8.15 -4.41 -7.31
CA SER A 153 -7.85 -5.82 -7.10
C SER A 153 -8.86 -6.40 -6.10
N ILE A 154 -9.55 -7.48 -6.47
CA ILE A 154 -10.47 -8.21 -5.58
C ILE A 154 -10.01 -9.65 -5.51
N LEU A 155 -9.50 -10.06 -4.36
CA LEU A 155 -9.11 -11.43 -4.05
C LEU A 155 -10.22 -12.09 -3.25
N VAL A 156 -10.90 -13.06 -3.87
CA VAL A 156 -11.96 -13.86 -3.25
C VAL A 156 -11.34 -15.13 -2.70
N GLN A 157 -11.68 -15.46 -1.45
CA GLN A 157 -11.20 -16.63 -0.72
C GLN A 157 -9.66 -16.75 -0.73
N PRO A 158 -8.92 -15.79 -0.14
CA PRO A 158 -7.47 -15.91 0.04
C PRO A 158 -7.09 -17.28 0.61
N LEU A 159 -6.02 -17.90 0.11
CA LEU A 159 -5.49 -19.15 0.71
C LEU A 159 -4.84 -18.87 2.07
N SER A 160 -4.42 -17.62 2.25
CA SER A 160 -3.97 -17.05 3.49
C SER A 160 -5.11 -16.86 4.52
N GLN A 161 -4.79 -17.07 5.79
CA GLN A 161 -5.61 -16.62 6.91
C GLN A 161 -5.47 -15.11 7.06
N ILE A 162 -6.61 -14.41 7.07
CA ILE A 162 -6.68 -12.96 7.19
C ILE A 162 -7.00 -12.57 8.63
N THR A 163 -6.16 -11.71 9.21
CA THR A 163 -6.44 -10.99 10.45
C THR A 163 -6.43 -9.50 10.15
N ALA A 164 -7.45 -8.76 10.58
CA ALA A 164 -7.54 -7.33 10.32
C ALA A 164 -7.94 -6.55 11.57
N ALA A 165 -7.54 -5.28 11.60
CA ALA A 165 -8.02 -4.28 12.53
C ALA A 165 -8.21 -2.95 11.79
N ALA A 166 -9.15 -2.15 12.26
CA ALA A 166 -9.43 -0.83 11.74
C ALA A 166 -9.59 0.16 12.89
N LEU A 167 -9.24 1.42 12.65
CA LEU A 167 -9.59 2.49 13.57
C LEU A 167 -11.10 2.73 13.46
N PRO A 168 -11.83 2.83 14.59
CA PRO A 168 -13.27 3.12 14.57
C PRO A 168 -13.57 4.57 14.15
N GLY A 169 -12.55 5.40 13.93
CA GLY A 169 -12.64 6.80 13.56
C GLY A 169 -11.24 7.40 13.41
N GLU A 170 -11.06 8.63 13.88
CA GLU A 170 -9.75 9.28 13.96
C GLU A 170 -8.92 8.72 15.12
N SER A 171 -7.61 8.70 14.97
CA SER A 171 -6.69 8.35 16.06
C SER A 171 -6.68 9.43 17.15
N PRO A 172 -6.12 9.12 18.35
CA PRO A 172 -5.63 10.15 19.24
C PRO A 172 -4.61 11.06 18.53
N GLN A 173 -4.42 12.26 19.07
CA GLN A 173 -3.37 13.18 18.62
C GLN A 173 -1.99 12.51 18.75
N ILE A 174 -1.24 12.52 17.65
CA ILE A 174 0.16 12.12 17.59
C ILE A 174 0.95 13.42 17.64
N ASN A 175 1.58 13.71 18.78
CA ASN A 175 2.45 14.87 18.96
C ASN A 175 3.81 14.39 19.46
N LEU A 176 4.76 14.27 18.55
CA LEU A 176 6.06 13.67 18.78
C LEU A 176 7.13 14.58 18.16
N THR A 177 8.33 14.55 18.76
CA THR A 177 9.53 15.20 18.22
C THR A 177 10.68 14.20 18.17
N THR A 178 11.48 14.24 17.11
CA THR A 178 12.68 13.41 16.95
C THR A 178 13.97 14.18 17.20
N TYR A 179 13.90 15.51 17.21
CA TYR A 179 15.04 16.38 17.46
C TYR A 179 14.60 17.61 18.23
N ALA A 180 15.00 17.69 19.50
CA ALA A 180 14.83 18.84 20.37
C ALA A 180 15.98 18.82 21.41
N PRO A 181 17.20 19.24 21.05
CA PRO A 181 18.38 19.11 21.91
C PRO A 181 18.23 19.81 23.26
N ALA A 182 17.50 20.92 23.32
CA ALA A 182 17.20 21.62 24.57
C ALA A 182 16.35 20.78 25.55
N GLN A 183 15.63 19.78 25.03
CA GLN A 183 14.82 18.83 25.79
C GLN A 183 15.51 17.45 25.93
N GLY A 184 16.76 17.33 25.43
CA GLY A 184 17.53 16.09 25.45
C GLY A 184 17.09 15.06 24.41
N ILE A 185 16.42 15.48 23.33
CA ILE A 185 15.93 14.59 22.26
C ILE A 185 16.83 14.73 21.02
N ASP A 186 17.45 13.63 20.61
CA ASP A 186 18.27 13.50 19.40
C ASP A 186 18.15 12.06 18.87
N VAL A 187 17.08 11.79 18.10
CA VAL A 187 16.82 10.49 17.47
C VAL A 187 17.57 10.44 16.15
N ARG A 188 18.43 9.43 15.99
CA ARG A 188 19.27 9.20 14.81
C ARG A 188 18.73 8.05 13.97
N GLU A 189 19.28 7.87 12.77
CA GLU A 189 18.93 6.74 11.92
C GLU A 189 19.21 5.42 12.66
N GLY A 190 18.22 4.53 12.67
CA GLY A 190 18.36 3.21 13.28
C GLY A 190 18.23 3.18 14.81
N ASP A 191 17.96 4.31 15.46
CA ASP A 191 17.66 4.32 16.89
C ASP A 191 16.38 3.55 17.20
N MET A 192 16.53 2.46 17.97
CA MET A 192 15.44 1.54 18.31
C MET A 192 14.44 2.11 19.32
N ASN A 193 14.82 3.19 20.03
CA ASN A 193 14.03 3.86 21.07
C ASN A 193 13.30 5.11 20.55
N ARG A 194 13.09 5.21 19.23
CA ARG A 194 12.30 6.29 18.62
C ARG A 194 10.94 6.48 19.33
N PRO A 195 10.52 7.73 19.61
CA PRO A 195 9.18 8.01 20.12
C PRO A 195 8.10 7.53 19.14
N VAL A 196 7.16 6.72 19.63
CA VAL A 196 6.05 6.19 18.82
C VAL A 196 4.76 6.16 19.62
N LEU A 197 3.63 6.28 18.93
CA LEU A 197 2.29 6.04 19.47
C LEU A 197 1.68 4.80 18.81
N PRO A 198 1.37 3.73 19.54
CA PRO A 198 0.62 2.60 18.99
C PRO A 198 -0.80 3.01 18.58
N LEU A 199 -1.21 2.62 17.36
CA LEU A 199 -2.49 3.02 16.77
C LEU A 199 -3.43 1.82 16.56
N LEU A 200 -2.91 0.74 15.99
CA LEU A 200 -3.61 -0.52 15.80
C LEU A 200 -2.69 -1.67 16.18
N GLY A 201 -3.25 -2.80 16.60
CA GLY A 201 -2.45 -3.99 16.81
C GLY A 201 -3.26 -5.24 17.08
N TYR A 202 -2.66 -6.38 16.78
CA TYR A 202 -3.19 -7.71 17.04
C TYR A 202 -2.06 -8.74 17.03
N SER A 203 -2.35 -9.94 17.52
CA SER A 203 -1.42 -11.06 17.44
C SER A 203 -1.68 -11.93 16.21
N VAL A 204 -0.62 -12.35 15.53
CA VAL A 204 -0.66 -13.34 14.46
C VAL A 204 0.09 -14.58 14.93
N ARG A 205 -0.53 -15.75 14.73
CA ARG A 205 0.03 -17.03 15.16
C ARG A 205 0.14 -17.98 13.98
N ASN A 206 1.31 -18.59 13.83
CA ASN A 206 1.49 -19.71 12.92
C ASN A 206 0.84 -20.98 13.50
N ARG A 207 -0.31 -21.34 12.94
CA ARG A 207 -1.03 -22.59 13.27
C ARG A 207 -0.68 -23.74 12.33
N SER A 208 0.20 -23.53 11.36
CA SER A 208 0.58 -24.55 10.38
C SER A 208 1.71 -25.44 10.92
N GLY A 209 1.90 -26.60 10.29
CA GLY A 209 2.99 -27.52 10.59
C GLY A 209 4.35 -27.12 9.99
N ARG A 210 4.48 -25.93 9.39
CA ARG A 210 5.70 -25.42 8.75
C ARG A 210 5.93 -23.95 9.11
N PRO A 211 7.15 -23.40 8.98
CA PRO A 211 7.33 -21.95 9.01
C PRO A 211 6.51 -21.27 7.92
N VAL A 212 5.93 -20.11 8.22
CA VAL A 212 5.13 -19.31 7.27
C VAL A 212 5.57 -17.86 7.33
N ASP A 213 5.42 -17.16 6.21
CA ASP A 213 5.56 -15.71 6.18
C ASP A 213 4.17 -15.08 6.34
N ALA A 214 4.11 -14.02 7.13
CA ALA A 214 2.93 -13.21 7.36
C ALA A 214 3.15 -11.85 6.70
N ILE A 215 2.32 -11.51 5.72
CA ILE A 215 2.37 -10.25 4.98
C ILE A 215 1.36 -9.28 5.56
N THR A 216 1.83 -8.13 6.04
CA THR A 216 0.99 -7.08 6.61
C THR A 216 0.89 -5.92 5.63
N LEU A 217 -0.32 -5.45 5.39
CA LEU A 217 -0.63 -4.23 4.66
C LEU A 217 -1.31 -3.24 5.61
N ALA A 218 -0.95 -1.96 5.51
CA ALA A 218 -1.65 -0.90 6.23
C ALA A 218 -1.86 0.33 5.35
N SER A 219 -3.00 0.98 5.56
CA SER A 219 -3.41 2.18 4.83
C SER A 219 -4.25 3.06 5.72
N GLY A 220 -4.17 4.38 5.52
CA GLY A 220 -5.02 5.36 6.17
C GLY A 220 -4.74 6.76 5.63
N ARG A 221 -5.25 7.77 6.33
CA ARG A 221 -5.05 9.18 5.98
C ARG A 221 -4.32 9.90 7.10
N GLY A 222 -3.12 10.41 6.81
CA GLY A 222 -2.44 11.36 7.70
C GLY A 222 -2.96 12.77 7.47
N TYR A 223 -3.17 13.54 8.53
CA TYR A 223 -3.58 14.93 8.44
C TYR A 223 -3.00 15.78 9.58
N TYR A 224 -2.66 17.02 9.26
CA TYR A 224 -2.23 18.01 10.24
C TYR A 224 -3.36 18.31 11.22
N LEU A 225 -3.04 18.33 12.52
CA LEU A 225 -4.05 18.46 13.57
C LEU A 225 -3.87 19.72 14.41
N CYS A 226 -2.64 20.06 14.79
CA CYS A 226 -2.40 21.12 15.77
C CYS A 226 -0.99 21.69 15.74
N ASN A 227 -0.71 22.68 16.59
CA ASN A 227 0.64 23.14 16.89
C ASN A 227 1.33 22.16 17.87
N SER A 228 2.59 21.79 17.62
CA SER A 228 3.32 20.80 18.44
C SER A 228 3.80 21.34 19.79
N GLY A 229 3.90 22.66 19.94
CA GLY A 229 4.53 23.35 21.07
C GLY A 229 6.04 23.55 20.91
N ILE A 230 6.64 22.99 19.85
CA ILE A 230 8.04 23.20 19.45
C ILE A 230 8.07 24.16 18.25
N ASP A 231 7.22 23.89 17.27
CA ASP A 231 7.04 24.69 16.06
C ASP A 231 5.54 24.80 15.72
N ASN A 232 5.20 25.09 14.46
CA ASN A 232 3.82 25.19 14.01
C ASN A 232 3.08 23.84 13.93
N GLY A 233 3.72 22.71 14.22
CA GLY A 233 3.16 21.37 14.13
C GLY A 233 3.22 20.74 12.74
N PHE A 234 3.85 21.41 11.79
CA PHE A 234 4.10 20.88 10.44
C PHE A 234 5.34 20.00 10.46
N GLY A 235 5.33 18.95 9.64
CA GLY A 235 6.50 18.09 9.50
C GLY A 235 6.16 16.71 8.94
N ASP A 236 7.16 15.84 8.98
CA ASP A 236 7.12 14.52 8.38
C ASP A 236 6.39 13.49 9.25
N ALA A 237 5.06 13.44 9.12
CA ALA A 237 4.26 12.39 9.74
C ALA A 237 4.71 11.02 9.24
N LEU A 238 5.09 10.14 10.17
CA LEU A 238 5.66 8.83 9.87
C LEU A 238 4.76 7.72 10.41
N LEU A 239 4.44 6.75 9.56
CA LEU A 239 3.67 5.56 9.92
C LEU A 239 4.52 4.31 9.70
N GLY A 240 4.54 3.40 10.67
CA GLY A 240 5.37 2.20 10.63
C GLY A 240 4.74 0.95 11.23
N LEU A 241 5.35 -0.20 10.95
CA LEU A 241 5.00 -1.48 11.55
C LEU A 241 6.04 -1.86 12.61
N PHE A 242 5.53 -2.32 13.74
CA PHE A 242 6.31 -2.88 14.84
C PHE A 242 5.88 -4.33 15.04
N ALA A 243 6.83 -5.16 15.43
CA ALA A 243 6.59 -6.54 15.86
C ALA A 243 7.19 -6.73 17.25
N ASP A 244 6.39 -7.28 18.16
CA ASP A 244 6.76 -7.57 19.55
C ASP A 244 7.29 -6.33 20.30
N GLY A 245 6.73 -5.16 19.98
CA GLY A 245 7.12 -3.87 20.57
C GLY A 245 8.43 -3.29 20.02
N LEU A 246 9.01 -3.91 18.99
CA LEU A 246 10.27 -3.48 18.39
C LEU A 246 10.06 -2.87 17.01
N CYS A 247 10.86 -1.85 16.73
CA CYS A 247 11.00 -1.28 15.39
C CYS A 247 11.56 -2.32 14.42
N GLN A 248 11.06 -2.34 13.19
CA GLN A 248 11.45 -3.34 12.21
C GLN A 248 12.62 -2.89 11.35
N SER A 249 13.32 -3.85 10.75
CA SER A 249 14.37 -3.55 9.79
C SER A 249 13.81 -3.28 8.40
N THR A 250 14.61 -2.67 7.54
CA THR A 250 14.26 -2.40 6.15
C THR A 250 13.94 -3.67 5.35
N HIS A 251 14.42 -4.85 5.77
CA HIS A 251 14.05 -6.11 5.13
C HIS A 251 12.69 -6.67 5.60
N SER A 252 12.15 -6.14 6.70
CA SER A 252 10.93 -6.65 7.33
C SER A 252 9.74 -5.71 7.15
N ALA A 253 9.93 -4.39 7.09
CA ALA A 253 8.83 -3.45 6.92
C ALA A 253 9.27 -2.18 6.18
N SER A 254 8.32 -1.56 5.49
CA SER A 254 8.48 -0.23 4.91
C SER A 254 7.90 0.81 5.86
N TRP A 255 8.43 2.03 5.80
CA TRP A 255 7.77 3.19 6.38
C TRP A 255 6.89 3.90 5.35
N SER A 256 5.81 4.53 5.82
CA SER A 256 5.08 5.54 5.06
C SER A 256 5.36 6.90 5.68
N VAL A 257 5.51 7.92 4.83
CA VAL A 257 5.69 9.31 5.25
C VAL A 257 4.82 10.21 4.39
N ASN A 258 4.27 11.24 5.03
CA ASN A 258 3.78 12.43 4.35
C ASN A 258 4.29 13.65 5.11
N ASP A 259 4.97 14.54 4.40
CA ASP A 259 5.31 15.85 4.94
C ASP A 259 4.05 16.74 4.95
N LEU A 260 3.52 16.96 6.15
CA LEU A 260 2.31 17.72 6.42
C LEU A 260 2.66 19.20 6.55
N HIS A 261 2.83 19.87 5.41
CA HIS A 261 3.24 21.28 5.35
C HIS A 261 2.42 22.06 4.30
N PRO A 262 2.19 23.38 4.45
CA PRO A 262 1.45 24.18 3.47
C PRO A 262 2.07 24.25 2.07
N ASP A 263 3.38 24.10 1.92
CA ASP A 263 4.03 24.00 0.59
C ASP A 263 3.81 22.62 -0.06
N ALA A 264 3.42 21.65 0.76
CA ALA A 264 3.19 20.25 0.48
C ALA A 264 1.67 20.01 0.48
N GLU A 265 1.14 19.26 1.42
CA GLU A 265 -0.29 19.23 1.70
C GLU A 265 -0.52 18.92 3.18
N LEU A 266 -1.61 19.42 3.75
CA LEU A 266 -1.94 19.17 5.15
C LEU A 266 -2.67 17.85 5.36
N GLN A 267 -2.90 17.08 4.30
CA GLN A 267 -3.61 15.81 4.35
C GLN A 267 -3.34 14.98 3.10
N ALA A 268 -2.92 13.74 3.28
CA ALA A 268 -2.68 12.78 2.21
C ALA A 268 -2.81 11.32 2.69
N GLY A 269 -2.97 10.39 1.74
CA GLY A 269 -2.97 8.95 2.01
C GLY A 269 -1.60 8.45 2.47
N MET A 270 -1.58 7.57 3.47
CA MET A 270 -0.40 6.87 3.97
C MET A 270 -0.58 5.37 3.74
N MET A 271 0.46 4.68 3.29
CA MET A 271 0.40 3.25 3.00
C MET A 271 1.75 2.56 3.13
N LEU A 272 1.75 1.36 3.69
CA LEU A 272 2.98 0.61 3.94
C LEU A 272 2.69 -0.89 3.97
N HIS A 273 3.76 -1.68 3.92
CA HIS A 273 3.67 -3.13 4.10
C HIS A 273 4.84 -3.70 4.90
N GLY A 274 4.72 -4.96 5.29
CA GLY A 274 5.77 -5.71 5.95
C GLY A 274 5.62 -7.21 5.78
N VAL A 275 6.68 -7.92 6.15
CA VAL A 275 6.78 -9.37 6.13
C VAL A 275 7.40 -9.84 7.45
N HIS A 276 6.79 -10.85 8.06
CA HIS A 276 7.32 -11.49 9.25
C HIS A 276 7.31 -13.01 9.10
N ARG A 277 8.49 -13.62 9.23
CA ARG A 277 8.58 -15.08 9.30
C ARG A 277 8.20 -15.58 10.68
N LEU A 278 7.27 -16.52 10.70
CA LEU A 278 6.77 -17.17 11.91
C LEU A 278 7.18 -18.66 11.91
N GLY A 279 7.97 -19.06 12.89
CA GLY A 279 8.26 -20.47 13.17
C GLY A 279 7.01 -21.25 13.56
N ILE A 280 7.12 -22.58 13.60
CA ILE A 280 5.99 -23.47 13.95
C ILE A 280 5.48 -23.13 15.35
N GLY A 281 4.18 -22.86 15.48
CA GLY A 281 3.54 -22.50 16.75
C GLY A 281 3.87 -21.09 17.27
N GLN A 282 4.76 -20.35 16.61
CA GLN A 282 5.14 -19.00 17.00
C GLN A 282 3.95 -18.04 16.91
N GLN A 283 3.88 -17.11 17.85
CA GLN A 283 3.01 -15.95 17.81
C GLN A 283 3.85 -14.68 17.85
N ARG A 284 3.45 -13.66 17.11
CA ARG A 284 4.00 -12.30 17.20
C ARG A 284 2.89 -11.29 17.39
N SER A 285 3.16 -10.25 18.18
CA SER A 285 2.28 -9.09 18.29
C SER A 285 2.68 -8.07 17.23
N LEU A 286 1.78 -7.79 16.29
CA LEU A 286 2.01 -6.78 15.25
C LEU A 286 1.26 -5.50 15.61
N SER A 287 1.87 -4.35 15.35
CA SER A 287 1.25 -3.05 15.59
C SER A 287 1.59 -2.03 14.52
N LEU A 288 0.59 -1.24 14.15
CA LEU A 288 0.75 0.00 13.39
C LEU A 288 1.03 1.13 14.38
N VAL A 289 2.07 1.93 14.13
CA VAL A 289 2.47 3.03 15.01
C VAL A 289 2.61 4.34 14.25
N GLY A 290 2.27 5.44 14.89
CA GLY A 290 2.56 6.80 14.44
C GLY A 290 3.82 7.35 15.08
N SER A 291 4.61 8.10 14.31
CA SER A 291 5.86 8.74 14.70
C SER A 291 6.10 9.98 13.82
N GLU A 292 7.34 10.43 13.78
CA GLU A 292 7.86 11.49 12.94
C GLU A 292 9.14 10.97 12.26
N LEU A 293 9.43 11.42 11.04
CA LEU A 293 10.71 11.13 10.38
C LEU A 293 11.84 11.81 11.16
N ALA A 294 12.95 11.10 11.39
CA ALA A 294 14.02 11.67 12.21
C ALA A 294 14.98 12.49 11.36
N PHE A 295 15.31 13.68 11.82
CA PHE A 295 16.43 14.48 11.29
C PHE A 295 17.36 14.90 12.44
N GLY A 296 17.89 13.88 13.11
CA GLY A 296 18.81 14.04 14.23
C GLY A 296 20.14 14.69 13.87
N SER A 297 21.04 14.77 14.83
CA SER A 297 22.38 15.36 14.66
C SER A 297 23.24 14.67 13.60
N ASP A 298 22.91 13.44 13.22
CA ASP A 298 23.52 12.71 12.10
C ASP A 298 23.17 13.28 10.71
N GLN A 299 22.19 14.19 10.64
CA GLN A 299 21.85 14.97 9.45
C GLN A 299 22.47 16.37 9.43
N ALA A 300 23.37 16.72 10.37
CA ALA A 300 23.97 18.05 10.45
C ALA A 300 24.71 18.52 9.17
N GLY A 301 25.17 17.59 8.33
CA GLY A 301 25.80 17.88 7.03
C GLY A 301 24.86 17.82 5.81
N SER A 302 23.59 17.48 6.00
CA SER A 302 22.58 17.47 4.94
C SER A 302 22.17 18.90 4.54
N PRO A 303 21.74 19.14 3.29
CA PRO A 303 21.10 20.40 2.91
C PRO A 303 19.90 20.79 3.79
N SER A 304 19.19 19.81 4.36
CA SER A 304 18.11 20.05 5.34
C SER A 304 18.62 20.29 6.77
N GLY A 305 19.87 19.92 7.06
CA GLY A 305 20.47 19.99 8.39
C GLY A 305 19.78 19.10 9.43
N ALA A 306 20.39 19.05 10.62
CA ALA A 306 19.67 18.61 11.82
C ALA A 306 18.68 19.73 12.20
N HIS A 307 17.41 19.40 12.36
CA HIS A 307 16.39 20.41 12.59
C HIS A 307 15.24 19.86 13.44
N GLU A 308 14.59 20.75 14.19
CA GLU A 308 13.43 20.41 15.02
C GLU A 308 12.20 20.33 14.11
N ASN A 309 11.47 19.20 14.12
CA ASN A 309 10.19 19.03 13.43
C ASN A 309 9.15 18.45 14.39
N GLY A 310 8.71 19.20 15.39
CA GLY A 310 7.59 18.74 16.20
C GLY A 310 6.35 18.56 15.31
N VAL A 311 5.99 17.33 14.96
CA VAL A 311 4.80 17.10 14.12
C VAL A 311 3.60 16.83 15.03
N CYS A 312 2.49 17.54 14.79
CA CYS A 312 1.22 17.25 15.43
C CYS A 312 0.16 16.86 14.40
N TRP A 313 -0.16 15.57 14.37
CA TRP A 313 -1.00 14.99 13.33
C TRP A 313 -1.95 13.93 13.88
N GLY A 314 -2.91 13.55 13.06
CA GLY A 314 -3.82 12.43 13.29
C GLY A 314 -3.81 11.44 12.14
N LEU A 315 -4.21 10.20 12.43
CA LEU A 315 -4.44 9.16 11.46
C LEU A 315 -5.94 8.83 11.42
N GLY A 316 -6.55 9.02 10.26
CA GLY A 316 -7.97 8.75 10.04
C GLY A 316 -8.22 7.51 9.19
N SER A 317 -9.34 6.83 9.48
CA SER A 317 -9.88 5.73 8.66
C SER A 317 -8.81 4.71 8.28
N ALA A 318 -7.98 4.33 9.25
CA ALA A 318 -6.87 3.42 9.00
C ALA A 318 -7.31 1.96 9.13
N ARG A 319 -6.69 1.12 8.30
CA ARG A 319 -6.86 -0.33 8.33
C ARG A 319 -5.51 -1.01 8.25
N MET A 320 -5.36 -2.08 9.02
CA MET A 320 -4.19 -2.94 9.05
C MET A 320 -4.65 -4.39 8.88
N LEU A 321 -4.14 -5.08 7.85
CA LEU A 321 -4.49 -6.45 7.51
C LEU A 321 -3.23 -7.30 7.41
N THR A 322 -3.28 -8.54 7.91
CA THR A 322 -2.20 -9.50 7.78
C THR A 322 -2.72 -10.80 7.16
N ALA A 323 -2.11 -11.19 6.05
CA ALA A 323 -2.29 -12.47 5.39
C ALA A 323 -1.18 -13.43 5.83
N SER A 324 -1.52 -14.62 6.32
CA SER A 324 -0.53 -15.61 6.77
C SER A 324 -0.89 -17.03 6.36
N ALA A 325 0.10 -17.91 6.31
CA ALA A 325 -0.07 -19.33 5.96
C ALA A 325 -0.61 -19.62 4.55
N GLY A 326 -0.44 -18.67 3.62
CA GLY A 326 -0.62 -18.88 2.18
C GLY A 326 0.36 -19.90 1.60
N ALA A 327 0.07 -20.38 0.38
CA ALA A 327 0.93 -21.34 -0.31
C ALA A 327 2.08 -20.64 -1.06
N VAL A 328 1.78 -19.50 -1.67
CA VAL A 328 2.68 -18.59 -2.39
C VAL A 328 2.71 -17.27 -1.65
N THR A 329 3.70 -17.08 -0.78
CA THR A 329 3.89 -15.86 0.02
C THR A 329 5.36 -15.46 0.03
N GLY A 330 5.64 -14.15 0.17
CA GLY A 330 7.00 -13.66 0.31
C GLY A 330 7.13 -12.17 0.10
N ALA A 331 8.38 -11.72 0.05
CA ALA A 331 8.74 -10.33 -0.16
C ALA A 331 10.08 -10.20 -0.88
N ALA A 332 10.28 -9.05 -1.51
CA ALA A 332 11.56 -8.63 -2.05
C ALA A 332 11.92 -7.24 -1.49
N VAL A 333 13.19 -7.12 -1.15
CA VAL A 333 13.75 -5.97 -0.45
C VAL A 333 14.63 -5.16 -1.39
N SER A 334 14.90 -3.94 -1.00
CA SER A 334 15.84 -3.08 -1.68
C SER A 334 17.06 -2.83 -0.79
N GLY A 335 18.28 -3.01 -1.30
CA GLY A 335 19.48 -2.62 -0.56
C GLY A 335 19.76 -3.40 0.75
N PRO A 336 20.60 -2.83 1.63
CA PRO A 336 21.07 -3.51 2.85
C PRO A 336 20.01 -3.57 3.96
N ASP A 337 20.09 -4.61 4.79
CA ASP A 337 19.25 -4.75 5.98
C ASP A 337 19.70 -3.78 7.07
N THR A 338 18.85 -2.82 7.40
CA THR A 338 19.16 -1.79 8.39
C THR A 338 18.02 -1.72 9.40
N ALA A 339 18.33 -1.93 10.67
CA ALA A 339 17.33 -1.90 11.74
C ALA A 339 16.79 -0.48 11.92
N CYS A 340 15.47 -0.33 12.01
CA CYS A 340 14.77 0.94 12.29
C CYS A 340 15.19 2.13 11.41
N ALA A 341 15.61 1.86 10.17
CA ALA A 341 16.05 2.88 9.23
C ALA A 341 14.84 3.59 8.62
N THR A 342 14.89 4.90 8.51
CA THR A 342 13.81 5.76 8.02
C THR A 342 14.23 6.65 6.84
N TYR A 343 15.52 6.91 6.64
CA TYR A 343 16.04 7.78 5.58
C TYR A 343 17.33 7.24 4.94
N THR A 344 17.50 5.93 4.91
CA THR A 344 18.55 5.26 4.12
C THR A 344 18.22 5.34 2.62
N TRP A 345 18.40 6.54 2.06
CA TRP A 345 18.05 6.91 0.69
C TRP A 345 19.07 6.44 -0.34
N ARG A 346 18.58 6.05 -1.52
CA ARG A 346 19.39 5.82 -2.72
C ARG A 346 18.81 6.58 -3.91
N CYS A 347 19.70 7.10 -4.75
CA CYS A 347 19.30 7.83 -5.95
C CYS A 347 18.66 6.90 -6.98
N VAL A 348 17.60 7.38 -7.62
CA VAL A 348 16.88 6.66 -8.67
C VAL A 348 16.77 7.43 -9.98
N ALA A 349 17.15 8.71 -10.01
CA ALA A 349 17.21 9.48 -11.25
C ALA A 349 18.10 10.71 -11.15
N THR A 350 18.73 11.07 -12.27
CA THR A 350 19.42 12.35 -12.45
C THR A 350 19.36 12.79 -13.92
N THR A 351 19.24 14.09 -14.16
CA THR A 351 19.55 14.73 -15.46
C THR A 351 20.89 15.48 -15.42
N LEU A 352 21.48 15.62 -14.23
CA LEU A 352 22.74 16.34 -14.01
C LEU A 352 23.96 15.42 -13.96
N GLY A 353 23.76 14.11 -14.11
CA GLY A 353 24.85 13.13 -14.18
C GLY A 353 25.51 12.85 -12.83
N GLN A 354 24.75 12.90 -11.73
CA GLN A 354 25.26 12.51 -10.42
C GLN A 354 25.82 11.08 -10.44
N ALA A 355 27.06 10.91 -9.99
CA ALA A 355 27.72 9.61 -9.95
C ALA A 355 26.90 8.58 -9.15
N GLY A 356 26.77 7.36 -9.70
CA GLY A 356 25.99 6.28 -9.08
C GLY A 356 24.48 6.44 -9.18
N CYS A 357 23.98 7.50 -9.82
CA CYS A 357 22.54 7.70 -10.02
C CYS A 357 22.10 7.33 -11.45
N PRO A 358 21.01 6.55 -11.61
CA PRO A 358 20.45 6.24 -12.93
C PRO A 358 20.00 7.49 -13.70
N GLN A 359 19.96 7.41 -15.03
CA GLN A 359 19.44 8.50 -15.86
C GLN A 359 17.92 8.65 -15.65
N ALA A 360 17.43 9.89 -15.56
CA ALA A 360 15.99 10.16 -15.52
C ALA A 360 15.26 9.54 -16.73
N GLY A 361 14.04 9.04 -16.50
CA GLY A 361 13.22 8.36 -17.48
C GLY A 361 13.52 6.86 -17.64
N THR A 362 14.47 6.31 -16.88
CA THR A 362 14.78 4.87 -16.89
C THR A 362 14.01 4.12 -15.79
N ASP A 363 13.60 2.89 -16.08
CA ASP A 363 13.02 2.01 -15.06
C ASP A 363 14.14 1.46 -14.17
N VAL A 364 14.09 1.81 -12.89
CA VAL A 364 15.01 1.32 -11.86
C VAL A 364 14.29 0.25 -11.05
N VAL A 365 14.78 -0.99 -11.09
CA VAL A 365 14.24 -2.07 -10.25
C VAL A 365 14.57 -1.79 -8.81
N ILE A 366 13.54 -1.69 -7.97
CA ILE A 366 13.69 -1.44 -6.55
C ILE A 366 13.56 -2.70 -5.71
N GLY A 367 12.86 -3.74 -6.18
CA GLY A 367 12.86 -5.07 -5.57
C GLY A 367 12.55 -6.13 -6.61
N SER A 368 13.15 -7.31 -6.50
CA SER A 368 12.95 -8.42 -7.45
C SER A 368 13.01 -9.76 -6.75
N ALA A 369 12.17 -10.70 -7.18
CA ALA A 369 12.18 -12.08 -6.72
C ALA A 369 11.76 -13.05 -7.82
N GLN A 370 12.23 -14.30 -7.69
CA GLN A 370 11.64 -15.43 -8.39
C GLN A 370 10.51 -16.01 -7.55
N VAL A 371 9.30 -15.93 -8.07
CA VAL A 371 8.09 -16.44 -7.41
C VAL A 371 7.75 -17.78 -8.03
N GLN A 372 7.74 -18.83 -7.20
CA GLN A 372 7.45 -20.18 -7.64
C GLN A 372 5.96 -20.48 -7.42
N ILE A 373 5.25 -20.75 -8.51
CA ILE A 373 3.89 -21.31 -8.48
C ILE A 373 4.00 -22.84 -8.46
N PRO A 374 3.54 -23.51 -7.38
CA PRO A 374 3.67 -24.96 -7.27
C PRO A 374 2.61 -25.69 -8.12
N LEU A 375 2.87 -26.96 -8.43
CA LEU A 375 1.89 -27.81 -9.11
C LEU A 375 0.59 -27.88 -8.31
N GLY A 376 -0.55 -27.72 -8.99
CA GLY A 376 -1.88 -27.75 -8.37
C GLY A 376 -2.34 -26.43 -7.75
N HIS A 377 -1.52 -25.37 -7.80
CA HIS A 377 -1.92 -24.00 -7.44
C HIS A 377 -2.71 -23.34 -8.58
N ASP A 378 -3.63 -22.43 -8.26
CA ASP A 378 -4.50 -21.77 -9.25
C ASP A 378 -3.87 -20.56 -9.96
N GLY A 379 -2.67 -20.15 -9.52
CA GLY A 379 -1.91 -19.04 -10.09
C GLY A 379 -2.38 -17.65 -9.68
N ILE A 380 -3.36 -17.55 -8.77
CA ILE A 380 -3.91 -16.27 -8.31
C ILE A 380 -3.10 -15.77 -7.11
N VAL A 381 -2.36 -14.69 -7.31
CA VAL A 381 -1.44 -14.10 -6.34
C VAL A 381 -1.58 -12.59 -6.39
N LEU A 382 -1.72 -11.97 -5.22
CA LEU A 382 -1.75 -10.53 -5.04
C LEU A 382 -0.33 -10.02 -4.78
N PHE A 383 0.15 -9.12 -5.63
CA PHE A 383 1.43 -8.44 -5.53
C PHE A 383 1.23 -6.98 -5.12
N ASN A 384 2.05 -6.50 -4.18
CA ASN A 384 2.01 -5.13 -3.68
C ASN A 384 3.40 -4.52 -3.70
N ALA A 385 3.53 -3.34 -4.30
CA ALA A 385 4.72 -2.51 -4.22
C ALA A 385 4.42 -1.26 -3.40
N ARG A 386 5.32 -0.91 -2.47
CA ARG A 386 5.25 0.29 -1.65
C ARG A 386 6.65 0.88 -1.54
N THR A 387 6.74 2.20 -1.62
CA THR A 387 8.00 2.91 -1.37
C THR A 387 7.71 4.37 -1.01
N ARG A 388 8.76 5.14 -0.77
CA ARG A 388 8.70 6.59 -0.59
C ARG A 388 9.60 7.26 -1.61
N ILE A 389 9.30 8.50 -1.96
CA ILE A 389 10.15 9.34 -2.79
C ILE A 389 10.41 10.67 -2.09
N GLN A 390 11.63 11.17 -2.25
CA GLN A 390 12.02 12.53 -1.94
C GLN A 390 12.92 13.06 -3.06
N ALA A 391 12.87 14.35 -3.34
CA ALA A 391 13.77 15.06 -4.26
C ALA A 391 14.44 16.25 -3.55
N GLY A 392 15.36 16.93 -4.23
CA GLY A 392 15.91 18.19 -3.72
C GLY A 392 14.94 19.36 -3.94
N ASN A 393 15.04 20.42 -3.13
CA ASN A 393 14.26 21.65 -3.38
C ASN A 393 14.69 22.37 -4.66
N ASP A 394 15.95 22.18 -5.06
CA ASP A 394 16.50 22.69 -6.31
C ASP A 394 16.12 21.82 -7.53
N ASP A 395 15.47 20.67 -7.30
CA ASP A 395 14.98 19.86 -8.40
C ASP A 395 13.78 20.55 -9.06
N GLY A 396 13.73 20.42 -10.40
CA GLY A 396 12.59 20.81 -11.19
C GLY A 396 11.37 19.94 -10.89
N PHE A 397 10.27 20.25 -11.56
CA PHE A 397 9.06 19.45 -11.46
C PHE A 397 9.34 17.99 -11.86
N ALA A 398 9.07 17.06 -10.95
CA ALA A 398 9.32 15.64 -11.15
C ALA A 398 8.01 14.84 -11.18
N THR A 399 7.96 13.83 -12.04
CA THR A 399 6.91 12.81 -12.07
C THR A 399 7.54 11.45 -11.80
N VAL A 400 7.01 10.77 -10.80
CA VAL A 400 7.51 9.51 -10.25
C VAL A 400 6.45 8.45 -10.47
N ILE A 401 6.80 7.36 -11.14
CA ILE A 401 5.92 6.23 -11.38
C ILE A 401 6.47 5.01 -10.64
N LEU A 402 5.61 4.35 -9.86
CA LEU A 402 5.86 3.03 -9.27
C LEU A 402 4.98 1.99 -9.98
N GLY A 403 5.57 0.86 -10.35
CA GLY A 403 4.84 -0.24 -10.96
C GLY A 403 5.42 -1.61 -10.63
N ILE A 404 4.71 -2.66 -11.07
CA ILE A 404 5.11 -4.06 -10.96
C ILE A 404 5.20 -4.66 -12.35
N LYS A 405 6.31 -5.37 -12.61
CA LYS A 405 6.50 -6.22 -13.78
C LYS A 405 6.41 -7.68 -13.38
N VAL A 406 5.81 -8.49 -14.25
CA VAL A 406 5.85 -9.94 -14.20
C VAL A 406 6.42 -10.43 -15.53
N ASP A 407 7.51 -11.20 -15.47
CA ASP A 407 8.23 -11.72 -16.62
C ASP A 407 8.60 -10.61 -17.64
N GLY A 408 9.00 -9.45 -17.10
CA GLY A 408 9.37 -8.25 -17.85
C GLY A 408 8.20 -7.40 -18.35
N GLN A 409 6.95 -7.83 -18.18
CA GLN A 409 5.76 -7.09 -18.64
C GLN A 409 5.16 -6.23 -17.51
N PRO A 410 4.94 -4.92 -17.71
CA PRO A 410 4.27 -4.07 -16.72
C PRO A 410 2.77 -4.43 -16.62
N VAL A 411 2.31 -4.78 -15.42
CA VAL A 411 0.96 -5.34 -15.21
C VAL A 411 0.09 -4.53 -14.24
N SER A 412 0.70 -3.87 -13.26
CA SER A 412 0.02 -3.28 -12.11
C SER A 412 -0.86 -2.07 -12.42
N ALA A 413 -1.58 -1.64 -11.37
CA ALA A 413 -1.96 -0.25 -11.21
C ALA A 413 -0.70 0.62 -11.27
N LEU A 414 -0.80 1.82 -11.83
CA LEU A 414 0.30 2.78 -11.79
C LEU A 414 0.18 3.65 -10.56
N GLY A 415 1.11 3.50 -9.62
CA GLY A 415 1.33 4.50 -8.58
C GLY A 415 2.04 5.70 -9.20
N LEU A 416 1.51 6.90 -9.00
CA LEU A 416 2.15 8.11 -9.53
C LEU A 416 2.16 9.22 -8.49
N GLN A 417 3.33 9.79 -8.24
CA GLN A 417 3.51 10.97 -7.41
C GLN A 417 4.21 12.06 -8.21
N GLN A 418 3.73 13.28 -8.11
CA GLN A 418 4.44 14.45 -8.61
C GLN A 418 5.09 15.20 -7.44
N LEU A 419 6.25 15.80 -7.72
CA LEU A 419 6.98 16.65 -6.79
C LEU A 419 7.15 18.02 -7.45
N ALA A 420 6.60 19.06 -6.85
CA ALA A 420 6.68 20.41 -7.37
C ALA A 420 8.00 21.09 -7.04
N VAL A 421 8.39 22.06 -7.87
CA VAL A 421 9.51 22.96 -7.60
C VAL A 421 9.25 23.70 -6.30
N GLY A 422 10.23 23.71 -5.39
CA GLY A 422 10.11 24.32 -4.06
C GLY A 422 9.46 23.43 -2.99
N ALA A 423 8.86 22.30 -3.37
CA ALA A 423 8.30 21.30 -2.46
C ALA A 423 8.91 19.91 -2.67
N GLY A 424 10.03 19.82 -3.40
CA GLY A 424 10.67 18.55 -3.77
C GLY A 424 11.18 17.73 -2.58
N GLN A 425 11.60 18.40 -1.49
CA GLN A 425 12.02 17.74 -0.25
C GLN A 425 10.87 17.15 0.56
N ALA A 426 9.63 17.50 0.23
CA ALA A 426 8.48 16.98 0.95
C ALA A 426 8.34 15.49 0.60
N SER A 427 8.65 14.62 1.57
CA SER A 427 8.65 13.18 1.31
C SER A 427 7.23 12.66 1.11
N ARG A 428 7.06 11.75 0.16
CA ARG A 428 5.74 11.18 -0.20
C ARG A 428 5.79 9.68 -0.33
N THR A 429 4.69 9.05 -0.02
CA THR A 429 4.54 7.60 -0.19
C THR A 429 3.91 7.26 -1.55
N LEU A 430 4.36 6.17 -2.16
CA LEU A 430 3.81 5.61 -3.41
C LEU A 430 3.42 4.15 -3.26
N SER A 431 2.49 3.75 -4.13
CA SER A 431 2.07 2.36 -4.20
C SER A 431 1.54 1.88 -5.53
N ALA A 432 1.68 0.58 -5.75
CA ALA A 432 1.08 -0.14 -6.85
C ALA A 432 0.65 -1.53 -6.39
N SER A 433 -0.44 -2.06 -6.95
CA SER A 433 -0.84 -3.45 -6.75
C SER A 433 -1.20 -4.12 -8.07
N TYR A 434 -1.09 -5.44 -8.07
CA TYR A 434 -1.48 -6.29 -9.18
C TYR A 434 -2.01 -7.62 -8.62
N LEU A 435 -3.11 -8.11 -9.18
CA LEU A 435 -3.62 -9.44 -8.88
C LEU A 435 -3.65 -10.28 -10.16
N SER A 436 -2.97 -11.43 -10.14
CA SER A 436 -3.01 -12.41 -11.25
C SER A 436 -4.33 -13.16 -11.29
N ALA A 437 -5.41 -12.44 -11.60
CA ALA A 437 -6.76 -12.96 -11.66
C ALA A 437 -7.16 -13.44 -13.07
N PRO A 438 -8.23 -14.25 -13.20
CA PRO A 438 -8.89 -14.49 -14.47
C PRO A 438 -9.30 -13.19 -15.17
N GLY A 439 -9.21 -13.17 -16.50
CA GLY A 439 -9.65 -12.04 -17.33
C GLY A 439 -8.68 -10.86 -17.41
N THR A 440 -7.52 -10.91 -16.75
CA THR A 440 -6.42 -9.96 -17.00
C THR A 440 -5.65 -10.34 -18.27
N ALA A 441 -4.85 -9.42 -18.80
CA ALA A 441 -4.04 -9.66 -20.00
C ALA A 441 -3.06 -10.84 -19.85
N THR A 442 -2.53 -11.05 -18.64
CA THR A 442 -1.62 -12.15 -18.31
C THR A 442 -2.33 -13.35 -17.67
N GLY A 443 -3.57 -13.17 -17.21
CA GLY A 443 -4.32 -14.20 -16.47
C GLY A 443 -3.68 -14.61 -15.14
N PRO A 444 -4.15 -15.72 -14.55
CA PRO A 444 -3.45 -16.41 -13.48
C PRO A 444 -2.08 -16.92 -13.92
N LEU A 445 -1.11 -16.91 -13.00
CA LEU A 445 0.25 -17.36 -13.28
C LEU A 445 0.30 -18.87 -13.50
N SER A 446 1.05 -19.30 -14.51
CA SER A 446 1.28 -20.72 -14.77
C SER A 446 2.09 -21.38 -13.65
N VAL A 447 2.02 -22.71 -13.53
CA VAL A 447 2.95 -23.47 -12.69
C VAL A 447 4.37 -23.26 -13.19
N GLY A 448 5.29 -22.84 -12.32
CA GLY A 448 6.66 -22.50 -12.69
C GLY A 448 7.23 -21.32 -11.93
N ALA A 449 8.44 -20.92 -12.31
CA ALA A 449 9.10 -19.74 -11.78
C ALA A 449 8.73 -18.52 -12.63
N HIS A 450 8.35 -17.43 -11.95
CA HIS A 450 8.04 -16.14 -12.55
C HIS A 450 8.93 -15.07 -11.94
N THR A 451 9.51 -14.20 -12.78
CA THR A 451 10.29 -13.05 -12.29
C THR A 451 9.35 -11.90 -12.02
N VAL A 452 9.31 -11.44 -10.76
CA VAL A 452 8.45 -10.32 -10.35
C VAL A 452 9.31 -9.19 -9.84
N GLU A 453 9.08 -7.99 -10.36
CA GLU A 453 9.89 -6.80 -10.06
C GLU A 453 8.99 -5.63 -9.68
N ALA A 454 9.32 -4.94 -8.58
CA ALA A 454 8.86 -3.58 -8.35
C ALA A 454 9.87 -2.62 -8.98
N TYR A 455 9.41 -1.64 -9.76
CA TYR A 455 10.26 -0.66 -10.42
C TYR A 455 9.77 0.76 -10.17
N ILE A 456 10.70 1.71 -10.18
CA ILE A 456 10.41 3.13 -10.15
C ILE A 456 10.98 3.82 -11.40
N ASN A 457 10.24 4.76 -11.97
CA ASN A 457 10.68 5.60 -13.07
C ASN A 457 10.45 7.06 -12.68
N VAL A 458 11.50 7.88 -12.72
CA VAL A 458 11.40 9.31 -12.39
C VAL A 458 11.80 10.13 -13.59
N SER A 459 10.93 11.05 -13.98
CA SER A 459 11.12 11.98 -15.09
C SER A 459 10.94 13.43 -14.62
N GLY A 460 11.57 14.38 -15.31
CA GLY A 460 11.62 15.79 -14.92
C GLY A 460 12.93 16.43 -15.35
N ASN A 461 13.07 17.74 -15.16
CA ASN A 461 14.31 18.47 -15.46
C ASN A 461 14.31 19.86 -14.79
N PRO A 462 15.41 20.33 -14.16
CA PRO A 462 16.59 19.55 -13.78
C PRO A 462 16.30 18.55 -12.65
N LEU A 463 16.99 17.42 -12.62
CA LEU A 463 16.94 16.46 -11.51
C LEU A 463 18.36 16.16 -11.06
N ARG A 464 18.67 16.49 -9.81
CA ARG A 464 19.95 16.21 -9.16
C ARG A 464 19.93 14.84 -8.52
N PHE A 465 18.99 14.58 -7.60
CA PHE A 465 19.01 13.40 -6.74
C PHE A 465 17.65 12.89 -6.20
N PRO A 466 16.56 12.78 -7.00
CA PRO A 466 15.39 12.01 -6.58
C PRO A 466 15.77 10.63 -6.04
N SER A 467 15.26 10.29 -4.86
CA SER A 467 15.72 9.14 -4.08
C SER A 467 14.59 8.39 -3.38
N VAL A 468 14.78 7.09 -3.20
CA VAL A 468 13.88 6.17 -2.50
C VAL A 468 14.60 5.49 -1.33
N PRO A 469 13.90 5.03 -0.28
CA PRO A 469 14.55 4.31 0.80
C PRO A 469 14.90 2.88 0.39
N SER A 470 15.77 2.24 1.16
CA SER A 470 16.16 0.83 1.00
C SER A 470 15.20 -0.14 1.72
N ASP A 471 13.88 0.09 1.66
CA ASP A 471 12.87 -0.68 2.39
C ASP A 471 12.40 -1.94 1.61
N VAL A 472 11.63 -2.82 2.26
CA VAL A 472 10.89 -3.90 1.61
C VAL A 472 9.97 -3.27 0.56
N SER A 473 10.24 -3.54 -0.71
CA SER A 473 9.64 -2.80 -1.82
C SER A 473 8.54 -3.57 -2.53
N LEU A 474 8.52 -4.90 -2.36
CA LEU A 474 7.56 -5.81 -2.98
C LEU A 474 7.13 -6.87 -1.96
N THR A 475 5.84 -7.15 -1.86
CA THR A 475 5.28 -8.28 -1.10
C THR A 475 4.25 -9.02 -1.94
N TRP A 476 4.03 -10.31 -1.66
CA TRP A 476 2.98 -11.09 -2.31
C TRP A 476 2.39 -12.16 -1.42
N PHE A 477 1.12 -12.46 -1.65
CA PHE A 477 0.41 -13.58 -1.02
C PHE A 477 -0.79 -14.02 -1.87
N ASP A 478 -1.30 -15.22 -1.58
CA ASP A 478 -2.45 -15.84 -2.24
C ASP A 478 -3.67 -15.98 -1.33
#